data_AF-A0A7J9FJY3-F1
#
_entry.id   AF-A0A7J9FJY3-F1
#
_cell.length_a   1.000
_cell.length_b   1.000
_cell.length_c   1.000
_cell.angle_alpha   90.00
_cell.angle_beta   90.00
_cell.angle_gamma   90.00
#
_symmetry.space_group_name_H-M   'P 1'
#
loop_
_entity.id
_entity.type
_entity.pdbx_description
1 polymer ?
#
loop_
_entity_poly.entity_id
_entity_poly.type
_entity_poly.pdbx_seq_one_letter_code
_entity_poly.pdbx_strand_id
1 'polypeptide(L)'
;MITVGGGEKPIEGGRNNVKWKFCERVIKGGITWLKDHLATKKGNVAPCPSVSTKVRKNIAQQLNEYHNEKIVKQRRKEELEGRIRLGDHGDYGDSDADDEEFTIARHESIRSKIEWEERQRQIARTGQDSIYETEGGSSS
;
A
#
# COMPACT_ATOMS: atom_id res chain seq x y z
N MET A 1 -1.27 -4.16 12.95
CA MET A 1 -1.56 -3.43 14.20
C MET A 1 -1.57 -4.46 15.31
N ILE A 2 -0.75 -4.32 16.35
CA ILE A 2 -0.74 -5.31 17.45
C ILE A 2 -1.98 -5.06 18.28
N THR A 3 -3.00 -5.90 18.11
CA THR A 3 -4.16 -5.96 18.99
C THR A 3 -3.71 -6.61 20.29
N VAL A 4 -3.37 -5.79 21.29
CA VAL A 4 -3.09 -6.27 22.64
C VAL A 4 -4.43 -6.69 23.25
N GLY A 5 -4.74 -7.98 23.14
CA GLY A 5 -5.97 -8.54 23.69
C GLY A 5 -6.05 -8.36 25.20
N GLY A 6 -7.06 -7.59 25.64
CA GLY A 6 -7.66 -7.73 26.96
C GLY A 6 -6.77 -7.37 28.17
N GLY A 7 -6.40 -6.11 28.34
CA GLY A 7 -5.55 -5.75 29.49
C GLY A 7 -5.59 -4.32 30.00
N GLU A 8 -6.23 -3.36 29.35
CA GLU A 8 -6.01 -1.94 29.67
C GLU A 8 -7.32 -1.33 30.15
N LYS A 9 -7.34 -0.86 31.40
CA LYS A 9 -8.45 -0.03 31.91
C LYS A 9 -8.00 1.43 31.83
N PRO A 10 -8.70 2.29 31.08
CA PRO A 10 -8.44 3.73 31.10
C PRO A 10 -8.60 4.25 32.53
N ILE A 11 -7.63 5.03 33.00
CA ILE A 11 -7.73 5.72 34.29
C ILE A 11 -8.47 7.03 34.02
N GLU A 12 -9.59 7.23 34.70
CA GLU A 12 -10.39 8.45 34.64
C GLU A 12 -9.55 9.63 35.16
N GLY A 13 -9.13 10.54 34.27
CA GLY A 13 -8.32 11.72 34.64
C GLY A 13 -7.18 12.12 33.69
N GLY A 14 -7.00 11.49 32.53
CA GLY A 14 -6.09 12.02 31.49
C GLY A 14 -5.87 11.06 30.33
N ARG A 15 -5.98 11.57 29.10
CA ARG A 15 -5.96 10.83 27.81
C ARG A 15 -4.65 10.05 27.53
N ASN A 16 -3.69 10.10 28.44
CA ASN A 16 -2.30 9.70 28.27
C ASN A 16 -1.76 8.98 29.54
N ASN A 17 -2.68 8.54 30.41
CA ASN A 17 -2.36 7.78 31.62
C ASN A 17 -2.80 6.32 31.40
N VAL A 18 -1.84 5.41 31.28
CA VAL A 18 -2.13 3.97 31.13
C VAL A 18 -1.70 3.26 32.40
N LYS A 19 -2.62 2.52 33.03
CA LYS A 19 -2.30 1.59 34.13
C LYS A 19 -1.92 0.25 33.52
N TRP A 20 -0.68 -0.16 33.72
CA TRP A 20 -0.22 -1.47 33.25
C TRP A 20 -0.64 -2.59 34.20
N LYS A 21 -1.25 -3.67 33.72
CA LYS A 21 -1.73 -4.74 34.61
C LYS A 21 -0.65 -5.60 35.27
N PHE A 22 0.53 -5.72 34.67
CA PHE A 22 1.58 -6.57 35.25
C PHE A 22 2.33 -5.87 36.38
N CYS A 23 2.58 -4.56 36.26
CA CYS A 23 3.35 -3.78 37.24
C CYS A 23 2.49 -2.80 38.05
N GLU A 24 1.17 -2.74 37.79
CA GLU A 24 0.16 -1.79 38.33
C GLU A 24 0.56 -0.30 38.32
N ARG A 25 1.69 0.01 37.69
CA ARG A 25 2.26 1.34 37.62
C ARG A 25 1.42 2.17 36.67
N VAL A 26 0.98 3.32 37.17
CA VAL A 26 0.36 4.36 36.36
C VAL A 26 1.48 5.11 35.69
N ILE A 27 1.61 4.95 34.37
CA ILE A 27 2.65 5.60 33.60
C ILE A 27 2.02 6.79 32.90
N LYS A 28 2.60 7.97 33.12
CA LYS A 28 2.28 9.19 32.38
C LYS A 28 3.26 9.27 31.20
N GLY A 29 2.82 8.85 30.02
CA GLY A 29 3.68 8.75 28.84
C GLY A 29 3.06 7.92 27.72
N GLY A 30 3.54 8.10 26.49
CA GLY A 30 3.04 7.36 25.32
C GLY A 30 3.50 5.90 25.26
N ILE A 31 2.97 5.17 24.28
CA ILE A 31 3.18 3.73 24.06
C ILE A 31 4.67 3.35 23.90
N THR A 32 5.51 4.27 23.44
CA THR A 32 6.96 4.04 23.24
C THR A 32 7.66 3.64 24.54
N TRP A 33 7.38 4.32 25.65
CA TRP A 33 7.99 4.00 26.95
C TRP A 33 7.56 2.61 27.45
N LEU A 34 6.29 2.25 27.21
CA LEU A 34 5.76 0.96 27.59
C LEU A 34 6.43 -0.19 26.83
N LYS A 35 6.68 -0.01 25.53
CA LYS A 35 7.45 -0.98 24.73
C LYS A 35 8.85 -1.17 25.31
N ASP A 36 9.52 -0.09 25.72
CA ASP A 36 10.86 -0.16 26.30
C ASP A 36 10.87 -0.84 27.68
N HIS A 37 9.86 -0.55 28.54
CA HIS A 37 9.66 -1.19 29.84
C HIS A 37 9.45 -2.72 29.75
N LEU A 38 8.88 -3.20 28.63
CA LEU A 38 8.55 -4.61 28.40
C LEU A 38 9.63 -5.38 27.65
N ALA A 39 10.24 -4.76 26.63
CA ALA A 39 11.16 -5.43 25.73
C ALA A 39 12.59 -5.52 26.28
N THR A 40 12.86 -4.91 27.45
CA THR A 40 14.21 -4.77 28.02
C THR A 40 15.19 -4.33 26.94
N LYS A 41 14.82 -3.30 26.16
CA LYS A 41 15.79 -2.65 25.28
C LYS A 41 16.83 -1.99 26.18
N LYS A 42 18.11 -2.16 25.86
CA LYS A 42 19.25 -1.57 26.57
C LYS A 42 19.09 -0.03 26.58
N GLY A 43 18.48 0.51 27.63
CA GLY A 43 18.04 1.90 27.69
C GLY A 43 17.63 2.32 29.11
N ASN A 44 17.39 3.63 29.29
CA ASN A 44 17.25 4.35 30.56
C ASN A 44 15.97 4.02 31.38
N VAL A 45 15.25 2.94 31.03
CA VAL A 45 13.94 2.59 31.60
C VAL A 45 14.06 1.26 32.34
N ALA A 46 13.70 1.26 33.63
CA ALA A 46 13.73 0.06 34.45
C ALA A 46 12.78 -1.01 33.87
N PRO A 47 13.23 -2.26 33.69
CA PRO A 47 12.38 -3.33 33.18
C PRO A 47 11.28 -3.70 34.17
N CYS A 48 10.11 -4.16 33.69
CA CYS A 48 9.03 -4.62 34.59
C CYS A 48 9.46 -5.90 35.33
N PRO A 49 9.55 -5.89 36.69
CA PRO A 49 9.90 -7.07 37.46
C PRO A 49 8.83 -8.17 37.37
N SER A 50 7.57 -7.79 37.21
CA SER A 50 6.42 -8.71 37.25
C SER A 50 6.13 -9.43 35.93
N VAL A 51 6.81 -9.07 34.82
CA VAL A 51 6.59 -9.73 33.53
C VAL A 51 7.49 -10.96 33.44
N SER A 52 6.89 -12.12 33.17
CA SER A 52 7.62 -13.37 33.04
C SER A 52 8.61 -13.31 31.88
N THR A 53 9.74 -14.01 32.02
CA THR A 53 10.80 -14.05 31.00
C THR A 53 10.28 -14.54 29.63
N LYS A 54 9.26 -15.42 29.63
CA LYS A 54 8.61 -15.90 28.40
C LYS A 54 7.89 -14.79 27.65
N VAL A 55 7.13 -13.96 28.36
CA VAL A 55 6.40 -12.83 27.76
C VAL A 55 7.37 -11.76 27.27
N ARG A 56 8.44 -11.46 28.03
CA ARG A 56 9.49 -10.53 27.58
C ARG A 56 10.13 -10.96 26.27
N LYS A 57 10.52 -12.24 26.17
CA LYS A 57 11.12 -12.80 24.94
C LYS A 57 10.16 -12.74 23.76
N ASN A 58 8.89 -13.07 23.98
CA ASN A 58 7.88 -13.03 22.92
C ASN A 58 7.65 -11.61 22.39
N ILE A 59 7.53 -10.62 23.29
CA ILE A 59 7.36 -9.21 22.90
C ILE A 59 8.61 -8.69 22.15
N ALA A 60 9.80 -9.00 22.65
CA ALA A 60 11.05 -8.60 22.01
C ALA A 60 11.18 -9.21 20.60
N GLN A 61 10.81 -10.48 20.44
CA GLN A 61 10.80 -11.18 19.16
C GLN A 61 9.82 -10.53 18.17
N GLN A 62 8.58 -10.27 18.57
CA GLN A 62 7.58 -9.61 17.72
C GLN A 62 8.01 -8.21 17.27
N LEU A 63 8.64 -7.45 18.17
CA LEU A 63 9.18 -6.12 17.82
C LEU A 63 10.32 -6.23 16.80
N ASN A 64 11.18 -7.24 16.93
CA ASN A 64 12.27 -7.50 15.98
C ASN A 64 11.74 -7.97 14.62
N GLU A 65 10.76 -8.87 14.61
CA GLU A 65 10.07 -9.32 13.38
C GLU A 65 9.44 -8.16 12.64
N TYR A 66 8.72 -7.28 13.34
CA TYR A 66 8.13 -6.07 12.76
C TYR A 66 9.20 -5.13 12.16
N HIS A 67 10.32 -4.94 12.85
CA HIS A 67 11.42 -4.11 12.36
C HIS A 67 12.08 -4.72 11.12
N ASN A 68 12.28 -6.04 11.12
CA ASN A 68 12.85 -6.76 9.99
C ASN A 68 11.91 -6.72 8.77
N GLU A 69 10.61 -6.91 8.97
CA GLU A 69 9.61 -6.81 7.91
C GLU A 69 9.63 -5.41 7.26
N LYS A 70 9.71 -4.36 8.07
CA LYS A 70 9.87 -2.97 7.61
C LYS A 70 11.13 -2.80 6.75
N ILE A 71 12.27 -3.33 7.20
CA ILE A 71 13.53 -3.26 6.45
C ILE A 71 13.44 -4.03 5.14
N VAL A 72 12.86 -5.23 5.14
CA VAL A 72 12.72 -6.05 3.93
C VAL A 72 11.82 -5.36 2.91
N LYS A 73 10.68 -4.82 3.35
CA LYS A 73 9.79 -4.04 2.47
C LYS A 73 10.47 -2.81 1.90
N GLN A 74 11.21 -2.08 2.73
CA GLN A 74 11.96 -0.90 2.29
C GLN A 74 13.03 -1.27 1.25
N ARG A 75 13.79 -2.34 1.49
CA ARG A 75 14.80 -2.84 0.55
C ARG A 75 14.19 -3.25 -0.79
N ARG A 76 13.06 -3.97 -0.77
CA ARG A 76 12.35 -4.38 -1.99
C ARG A 76 11.89 -3.17 -2.80
N LYS A 77 11.41 -2.13 -2.11
CA LYS A 77 11.03 -0.86 -2.73
C LYS A 77 12.23 -0.16 -3.36
N GLU A 78 13.34 -0.04 -2.64
CA GLU A 78 14.58 0.58 -3.13
C GLU A 78 15.17 -0.17 -4.32
N GLU A 79 15.12 -1.51 -4.32
CA GLU A 79 15.54 -2.34 -5.43
C GLU A 79 14.68 -2.11 -6.68
N LEU A 80 13.35 -2.09 -6.51
CA LEU A 80 12.42 -1.77 -7.60
C LEU A 80 12.68 -0.36 -8.17
N GLU A 81 12.81 0.64 -7.31
CA GLU A 81 13.15 2.01 -7.73
C GLU A 81 14.52 2.07 -8.43
N GLY A 82 15.49 1.29 -7.97
CA GLY A 82 16.80 1.15 -8.61
C GLY A 82 16.70 0.59 -10.03
N ARG A 83 15.92 -0.48 -10.23
CA ARG A 83 15.68 -1.06 -11.56
C ARG A 83 14.97 -0.08 -12.50
N ILE A 84 13.95 0.62 -12.00
CA ILE A 84 13.23 1.65 -12.78
C ILE A 84 14.20 2.77 -13.23
N ARG A 85 15.08 3.23 -12.34
CA ARG A 85 16.10 4.25 -12.67
C ARG A 85 17.10 3.79 -13.72
N LEU A 86 17.40 2.50 -13.76
CA LEU A 86 18.32 1.89 -14.73
C LEU A 86 17.67 1.63 -16.11
N GLY A 87 16.38 1.94 -16.27
CA GLY A 87 15.68 1.76 -17.54
C GLY A 87 15.43 0.29 -17.90
N ASP A 88 15.44 -0.60 -16.91
CA ASP A 88 15.10 -2.01 -17.08
C ASP A 88 13.60 -2.14 -17.35
N HIS A 89 13.22 -2.15 -18.63
CA HIS A 89 11.89 -2.51 -19.11
C HIS A 89 11.72 -4.05 -19.05
N GLY A 90 11.90 -4.64 -17.88
CA GLY A 90 11.52 -6.03 -17.65
C GLY A 90 10.02 -6.20 -17.90
N ASP A 91 9.64 -7.30 -18.56
CA ASP A 91 8.26 -7.77 -18.64
C ASP A 91 7.85 -8.26 -17.24
N TYR A 92 7.44 -7.30 -16.41
CA TYR A 92 6.90 -7.58 -15.10
C TYR A 92 5.48 -8.12 -15.32
N GLY A 93 5.38 -9.44 -15.43
CA GLY A 93 4.14 -10.15 -15.14
C GLY A 93 3.72 -9.76 -13.73
N ASP A 94 2.85 -8.77 -13.64
CA ASP A 94 2.13 -8.41 -12.42
C ASP A 94 1.39 -9.67 -11.97
N SER A 95 1.93 -10.33 -10.96
CA SER A 95 1.22 -11.35 -10.21
C SER A 95 0.83 -10.74 -8.88
N ASP A 96 0.15 -9.60 -8.91
CA ASP A 96 -1.03 -9.48 -8.10
C ASP A 96 -2.18 -10.02 -8.95
N ALA A 97 -3.02 -10.85 -8.36
CA ALA A 97 -4.19 -11.37 -9.05
C ALA A 97 -5.19 -10.23 -9.26
N ASP A 98 -4.90 -9.32 -10.20
CA ASP A 98 -5.95 -8.55 -10.85
C ASP A 98 -6.90 -9.58 -11.47
N ASP A 99 -8.18 -9.44 -11.15
CA ASP A 99 -9.22 -10.28 -11.71
C ASP A 99 -9.09 -10.25 -13.24
N GLU A 100 -9.10 -11.44 -13.85
CA GLU A 100 -9.03 -11.60 -15.30
C GLU A 100 -10.02 -10.66 -16.03
N GLU A 101 -11.17 -10.39 -15.40
CA GLU A 101 -12.21 -9.48 -15.85
C GLU A 101 -11.75 -8.01 -15.96
N PHE A 102 -11.04 -7.45 -14.97
CA PHE A 102 -10.51 -6.09 -15.05
C PHE A 102 -9.45 -5.93 -16.16
N THR A 103 -8.62 -6.95 -16.39
CA THR A 103 -7.62 -6.92 -17.47
C THR A 103 -8.27 -6.98 -18.86
N ILE A 104 -9.35 -7.76 -19.00
CA ILE A 104 -10.15 -7.84 -20.23
C ILE A 104 -10.86 -6.50 -20.47
N ALA A 105 -11.52 -5.94 -19.44
CA ALA A 105 -12.23 -4.68 -19.53
C ALA A 105 -11.33 -3.52 -19.98
N ARG A 106 -10.09 -3.47 -19.46
CA ARG A 106 -9.09 -2.48 -19.88
C ARG A 106 -8.70 -2.65 -21.35
N HIS A 107 -8.45 -3.88 -21.79
CA HIS A 107 -8.11 -4.16 -23.20
C HIS A 107 -9.27 -3.83 -24.15
N GLU A 108 -10.50 -4.18 -23.78
CA GLU A 108 -11.70 -3.89 -24.56
C GLU A 108 -11.99 -2.40 -24.64
N SER A 109 -11.77 -1.66 -23.55
CA SER A 109 -11.91 -0.20 -23.52
C SER A 109 -10.92 0.48 -24.47
N ILE A 110 -9.66 0.04 -24.47
CA ILE A 110 -8.63 0.55 -25.38
C ILE A 110 -8.99 0.24 -26.83
N ARG A 111 -9.40 -1.01 -27.14
CA ARG A 111 -9.79 -1.42 -28.48
C ARG A 111 -10.99 -0.61 -28.97
N SER A 112 -12.03 -0.48 -28.15
CA SER A 112 -13.23 0.28 -28.48
C SER A 112 -12.93 1.75 -28.76
N LYS A 113 -11.99 2.34 -28.00
CA LYS A 113 -11.58 3.73 -28.21
C LYS A 113 -10.82 3.92 -29.53
N ILE A 114 -9.89 3.02 -29.85
CA ILE A 114 -9.16 3.03 -31.12
C ILE A 114 -10.14 2.90 -32.30
N GLU A 115 -11.04 1.94 -32.23
CA GLU A 115 -12.05 1.74 -33.27
C GLU A 115 -12.98 2.94 -33.43
N TRP A 116 -13.39 3.57 -32.32
CA TRP A 116 -14.24 4.76 -32.35
C TRP A 116 -13.52 5.93 -33.01
N GLU A 117 -12.25 6.17 -32.65
CA GLU A 117 -11.42 7.20 -33.28
C GLU A 117 -11.19 6.92 -34.78
N GLU A 118 -11.01 5.66 -35.17
CA GLU A 118 -10.86 5.28 -36.57
C GLU A 118 -12.16 5.49 -37.39
N ARG A 119 -13.33 5.14 -36.83
CA ARG A 119 -14.62 5.44 -37.47
C ARG A 119 -14.82 6.94 -37.66
N GLN A 120 -14.47 7.76 -36.66
CA GLN A 120 -14.54 9.22 -36.80
C GLN A 120 -13.59 9.73 -37.90
N ARG A 121 -12.38 9.18 -38.00
CA ARG A 121 -11.45 9.50 -39.09
C ARG A 121 -11.95 9.07 -40.46
N GLN A 122 -12.63 7.93 -40.55
CA GLN A 122 -13.24 7.48 -41.81
C GLN A 122 -14.39 8.37 -42.22
N ILE A 123 -15.27 8.76 -41.30
CA ILE A 123 -16.38 9.70 -41.54
C ILE A 123 -15.84 11.07 -41.98
N ALA A 124 -14.78 11.57 -41.34
CA ALA A 124 -14.14 12.83 -41.75
C ALA A 124 -13.55 12.73 -43.17
N ARG A 125 -13.04 11.56 -43.55
CA ARG A 125 -12.44 11.31 -44.88
C ARG A 125 -13.50 11.16 -45.97
N THR A 126 -14.57 10.40 -45.72
CA THR A 126 -15.69 10.24 -46.66
C THR A 126 -16.57 11.49 -46.75
N GLY A 127 -16.61 12.31 -45.70
CA GLY A 127 -17.20 13.65 -45.73
C GLY A 127 -16.49 14.61 -46.68
N GLN A 128 -15.19 14.41 -46.97
CA GLN A 128 -14.45 15.17 -47.98
C GLN A 128 -14.64 14.64 -49.41
N ASP A 129 -14.99 13.37 -49.59
CA ASP A 129 -15.16 12.72 -50.91
C ASP A 129 -16.56 12.91 -51.53
N SER A 130 -17.52 13.45 -50.78
CA SER A 130 -18.92 13.65 -51.25
C SER A 130 -19.20 15.00 -51.94
N ILE A 131 -18.18 15.82 -52.21
CA ILE A 131 -18.32 17.20 -52.75
C ILE A 131 -18.10 17.30 -54.28
N TYR A 132 -17.97 16.21 -55.03
CA TYR A 132 -17.81 16.28 -56.49
C TYR A 132 -18.71 15.34 -57.31
N GLU A 133 -19.99 15.15 -56.98
CA GLU A 133 -20.96 14.60 -57.95
C GLU A 133 -22.19 15.48 -58.13
N THR A 134 -21.92 16.73 -58.51
CA THR A 134 -22.83 17.63 -59.23
C THR A 134 -21.80 18.54 -59.90
N GLU A 135 -21.56 18.55 -61.21
CA GLU A 135 -22.39 19.10 -62.27
C GLU A 135 -21.80 18.58 -63.60
N GLY A 136 -22.64 18.07 -64.50
CA GLY A 136 -22.17 17.53 -65.78
C GLY A 136 -23.33 17.34 -66.75
N GLY A 137 -24.10 18.41 -66.95
CA GLY A 137 -25.18 18.45 -67.93
C GLY A 137 -24.65 18.13 -69.32
N SER A 138 -25.24 17.12 -69.96
CA SER A 138 -25.10 16.90 -71.40
C SER A 138 -25.69 18.10 -72.16
N SER A 139 -24.91 18.67 -73.07
CA SER A 139 -25.39 19.57 -74.12
C SER A 139 -24.51 19.41 -75.36
N SER A 140 -25.00 18.64 -76.34
CA SER A 140 -25.00 18.89 -77.79
C SER A 140 -25.35 17.60 -78.52
#